data_AF-A0A7I9WC05-F1
#
_entry.id   AF-A0A7I9WC05-F1
#
_cell.length_a   1.000
_cell.length_b   1.000
_cell.length_c   1.000
_cell.angle_alpha   90.00
_cell.angle_beta   90.00
_cell.angle_gamma   90.00
#
_symmetry.space_group_name_H-M   'P 1'
#
loop_
_entity.id
_entity.type
_entity.pdbx_description
1 polymer ?
#
loop_
_entity_poly.entity_id
_entity_poly.type
_entity_poly.pdbx_seq_one_letter_code
_entity_poly.pdbx_strand_id
1 'polypeptide(L)'
;MAAVKKILGFDPEKSFEVRDEVIAHTRKLLDRGKEAHAKWQTDFDAWAEREPERKKLLDRLLAQELPEGWDADLTHWEPGSAGGHPRRLRQVLNDVAPNLPELGRLRRWRAATPPSRA
;
A
#
# COMPACT_ATOMS: atom_id res chain seq x y z
N MET A 1 4.15 -16.24 -35.19
CA MET A 1 4.11 -14.82 -34.80
C MET A 1 4.51 -13.83 -35.91
N ALA A 2 5.01 -14.28 -37.08
CA ALA A 2 5.50 -13.37 -38.14
C ALA A 2 4.41 -12.52 -38.84
N ALA A 3 3.20 -13.05 -39.01
CA ALA A 3 2.11 -12.32 -39.68
C ALA A 3 1.72 -11.01 -38.96
N VAL A 4 1.67 -11.03 -37.62
CA VAL A 4 1.34 -9.85 -36.81
C VAL A 4 2.42 -8.77 -36.93
N LYS A 5 3.71 -9.16 -36.90
CA LYS A 5 4.82 -8.22 -37.04
C LYS A 5 4.78 -7.48 -38.37
N LYS A 6 4.49 -8.18 -39.47
CA LYS A 6 4.34 -7.57 -40.80
C LYS A 6 3.17 -6.58 -40.85
N ILE A 7 2.00 -6.93 -40.29
CA ILE A 7 0.83 -6.04 -40.23
C ILE A 7 1.14 -4.74 -39.47
N LEU A 8 1.93 -4.83 -38.40
CA LEU A 8 2.28 -3.69 -37.56
C LEU A 8 3.54 -2.91 -38.02
N GLY A 9 4.14 -3.31 -39.15
CA GLY A 9 5.35 -2.65 -39.68
C GLY A 9 6.65 -2.98 -38.94
N PHE A 10 6.71 -4.11 -38.26
CA PHE A 10 7.92 -4.62 -37.58
C PHE A 10 8.69 -5.63 -38.44
N ASP A 11 9.98 -5.75 -38.19
CA ASP A 11 10.81 -6.79 -38.81
C ASP A 11 10.43 -8.17 -38.23
N PRO A 12 9.95 -9.13 -39.06
CA PRO A 12 9.53 -10.44 -38.58
C PRO A 12 10.68 -11.26 -37.98
N GLU A 13 11.92 -11.03 -38.43
CA GLU A 13 13.12 -11.76 -38.03
C GLU A 13 13.73 -11.23 -36.72
N LYS A 14 13.51 -9.94 -36.41
CA LYS A 14 13.97 -9.36 -35.15
C LYS A 14 13.02 -9.67 -34.00
N SER A 15 13.58 -9.90 -32.81
CA SER A 15 12.83 -10.10 -31.57
C SER A 15 13.19 -9.03 -30.56
N PHE A 16 12.20 -8.61 -29.75
CA PHE A 16 12.34 -7.51 -28.78
C PHE A 16 12.77 -6.17 -29.40
N GLU A 17 12.41 -5.93 -30.66
CA GLU A 17 12.65 -4.66 -31.32
C GLU A 17 11.78 -3.57 -30.68
N VAL A 18 12.42 -2.51 -30.19
CA VAL A 18 11.75 -1.30 -29.71
C VAL A 18 12.36 -0.12 -30.44
N ARG A 19 11.54 0.61 -31.20
CA ARG A 19 11.98 1.79 -31.95
C ARG A 19 12.42 2.90 -30.98
N ASP A 20 13.47 3.63 -31.33
CA ASP A 20 14.01 4.71 -30.51
C ASP A 20 12.97 5.79 -30.19
N GLU A 21 12.06 6.06 -31.12
CA GLU A 21 10.95 7.00 -30.92
C GLU A 21 9.98 6.57 -29.80
N VAL A 22 9.75 5.26 -29.64
CA VAL A 22 8.91 4.72 -28.57
C VAL A 22 9.60 4.91 -27.24
N ILE A 23 10.90 4.64 -27.16
CA ILE A 23 11.70 4.87 -25.96
C ILE A 23 11.74 6.36 -25.62
N ALA A 24 12.00 7.22 -26.61
CA ALA A 24 12.04 8.65 -26.43
C ALA A 24 10.71 9.22 -25.93
N HIS A 25 9.58 8.77 -26.51
CA HIS A 25 8.25 9.20 -26.08
C HIS A 25 7.92 8.70 -24.68
N THR A 26 8.14 7.41 -24.39
CA THR A 26 7.80 6.82 -23.08
C THR A 26 8.66 7.39 -21.95
N ARG A 27 9.93 7.73 -22.21
CA ARG A 27 10.82 8.36 -21.21
C ARG A 27 10.41 9.78 -20.81
N LYS A 28 9.64 10.50 -21.63
CA LYS A 28 9.04 11.80 -21.23
C LYS A 28 8.09 11.66 -20.02
N LEU A 29 7.62 10.45 -19.70
CA LEU A 29 6.84 10.21 -18.49
C LEU A 29 7.66 10.45 -17.22
N LEU A 30 8.98 10.27 -17.26
CA LEU A 30 9.84 10.48 -16.09
C LEU A 30 9.75 11.93 -15.58
N ASP A 31 9.77 12.90 -16.48
CA ASP A 31 9.71 14.33 -16.11
C ASP A 31 8.36 14.68 -15.50
N ARG A 32 7.26 14.22 -16.14
CA ARG A 32 5.90 14.39 -15.60
C ARG A 32 5.73 13.71 -14.24
N GLY A 33 6.31 12.52 -14.08
CA GLY A 33 6.29 11.77 -12.83
C GLY A 33 7.04 12.49 -11.71
N LYS A 34 8.22 13.05 -12.00
CA LYS A 34 8.98 13.87 -11.04
C LYS A 34 8.21 15.10 -10.59
N GLU A 35 7.60 15.83 -11.52
CA GLU A 35 6.79 17.02 -11.20
C GLU A 35 5.58 16.67 -10.32
N ALA A 36 4.84 15.63 -10.70
CA ALA A 36 3.68 15.17 -9.93
C ALA A 36 4.09 14.71 -8.51
N HIS A 37 5.20 13.99 -8.39
CA HIS A 37 5.73 13.55 -7.10
C HIS A 37 6.15 14.76 -6.25
N ALA A 38 6.90 15.72 -6.79
CA ALA A 38 7.31 16.92 -6.05
C ALA A 38 6.12 17.71 -5.51
N LYS A 39 5.06 17.85 -6.31
CA LYS A 39 3.81 18.49 -5.89
C LYS A 39 3.13 17.70 -4.76
N TRP A 40 2.99 16.39 -4.91
CA TRP A 40 2.41 15.54 -3.87
C TRP A 40 3.22 15.55 -2.58
N GLN A 41 4.55 15.60 -2.67
CA GLN A 41 5.46 15.60 -1.51
C GLN A 41 5.21 16.83 -0.63
N THR A 42 4.95 17.99 -1.24
CA THR A 42 4.63 19.22 -0.48
C THR A 42 3.36 19.04 0.36
N ASP A 43 2.30 18.46 -0.23
CA ASP A 43 1.05 18.20 0.48
C ASP A 43 1.21 17.13 1.56
N PHE A 44 2.05 16.12 1.30
CA PHE A 44 2.38 15.06 2.24
C PHE A 44 3.16 15.58 3.45
N ASP A 45 4.15 16.43 3.24
CA ASP A 45 4.96 17.03 4.32
C ASP A 45 4.06 17.91 5.22
N ALA A 46 3.21 18.74 4.62
CA ALA A 46 2.23 19.54 5.36
C ALA A 46 1.21 18.69 6.13
N TRP A 47 0.84 17.51 5.60
CA TRP A 47 0.02 16.54 6.34
C TRP A 47 0.79 15.90 7.50
N ALA A 48 2.04 15.52 7.29
CA ALA A 48 2.88 14.87 8.29
C ALA A 48 3.11 15.79 9.51
N GLU A 49 3.33 17.10 9.26
CA GLU A 49 3.42 18.11 10.32
C GLU A 49 2.11 18.28 11.09
N ARG A 50 0.96 18.24 10.39
CA ARG A 50 -0.37 18.39 11.00
C ARG A 50 -0.83 17.16 11.78
N GLU A 51 -0.39 15.96 11.39
CA GLU A 51 -0.84 14.68 11.95
C GLU A 51 0.35 13.79 12.39
N PRO A 52 1.17 14.23 13.35
CA PRO A 52 2.42 13.55 13.71
C PRO A 52 2.21 12.12 14.24
N GLU A 53 1.12 11.87 14.97
CA GLU A 53 0.81 10.52 15.47
C GLU A 53 0.40 9.55 14.34
N ARG A 54 -0.29 10.05 13.31
CA ARG A 54 -0.61 9.24 12.13
C ARG A 54 0.61 9.02 11.24
N LYS A 55 1.52 10.00 11.18
CA LYS A 55 2.80 9.85 10.49
C LYS A 55 3.66 8.77 11.15
N LYS A 56 3.78 8.76 12.48
CA LYS A 56 4.45 7.68 13.23
C LYS A 56 3.84 6.31 12.93
N LEU A 57 2.51 6.22 12.89
CA LEU A 57 1.83 4.98 12.48
C LEU A 57 2.20 4.58 11.04
N LEU A 58 2.13 5.51 10.09
CA LEU A 58 2.49 5.24 8.70
C LEU A 58 3.94 4.75 8.57
N ASP A 59 4.87 5.39 9.28
CA ASP A 59 6.29 5.04 9.25
C ASP A 59 6.53 3.62 9.78
N ARG A 60 5.91 3.29 10.92
CA ARG A 60 5.97 1.93 11.48
C ARG A 60 5.43 0.88 10.51
N LEU A 61 4.31 1.17 9.84
CA LEU A 61 3.71 0.24 8.87
C LEU A 61 4.59 0.05 7.63
N LEU A 62 5.20 1.13 7.13
CA LEU A 62 6.14 1.05 6.01
C LEU A 62 7.42 0.29 6.38
N ALA A 63 7.87 0.40 7.64
CA ALA A 63 8.97 -0.38 8.19
C ALA A 63 8.60 -1.84 8.49
N GLN A 64 7.32 -2.23 8.36
CA GLN A 64 6.80 -3.56 8.71
C GLN A 64 7.04 -3.94 10.18
N GLU A 65 7.01 -2.96 11.07
CA GLU A 65 7.24 -3.14 12.49
C GLU A 65 5.91 -3.21 13.27
N LEU A 66 5.89 -4.03 14.33
CA LEU A 66 4.80 -4.10 15.29
C LEU A 66 5.18 -3.26 16.53
N PRO A 67 4.21 -2.65 17.21
CA PRO A 67 4.48 -1.94 18.45
C PRO A 67 4.97 -2.92 19.52
N GLU A 68 5.82 -2.43 20.42
CA GLU A 68 6.27 -3.22 21.57
C GLU A 68 5.08 -3.66 22.43
N GLY A 69 5.08 -4.92 22.87
CA GLY A 69 4.00 -5.49 23.68
C GLY A 69 2.68 -5.71 22.93
N TRP A 70 2.68 -5.72 21.58
CA TRP A 70 1.45 -5.95 20.80
C TRP A 70 0.72 -7.26 21.15
N ASP A 71 1.45 -8.25 21.64
CA ASP A 71 0.99 -9.60 21.99
C ASP A 71 0.80 -9.82 23.50
N ALA A 72 1.02 -8.80 24.33
CA ALA A 72 1.00 -8.93 25.79
C ALA A 72 -0.36 -9.41 26.34
N ASP A 73 -1.45 -9.10 25.64
CA ASP A 73 -2.83 -9.43 26.04
C ASP A 73 -3.36 -10.72 25.40
N LEU A 74 -2.53 -11.50 24.71
CA LEU A 74 -2.97 -12.72 24.04
C LEU A 74 -3.49 -13.75 25.06
N THR A 75 -4.74 -14.16 24.86
CA THR A 75 -5.35 -15.23 25.67
C THR A 75 -4.58 -16.55 25.47
N HIS A 76 -4.14 -17.16 26.57
CA HIS A 76 -3.62 -18.53 26.57
C HIS A 76 -4.72 -19.54 26.92
N TRP A 77 -4.62 -20.75 26.38
CA TRP A 77 -5.55 -21.84 26.69
C TRP A 77 -4.80 -23.11 27.06
N GLU A 78 -5.22 -23.73 28.16
CA GLU A 78 -4.67 -25.00 28.60
C GLU A 78 -4.98 -26.15 27.63
N PRO A 79 -4.12 -27.18 27.56
CA PRO A 79 -4.42 -28.41 26.82
C PRO A 79 -5.78 -29.00 27.23
N GLY A 80 -6.61 -29.36 26.25
CA GLY A 80 -7.96 -29.91 26.51
C GLY A 80 -9.07 -28.88 26.69
N SER A 81 -8.78 -27.58 26.66
CA SER A 81 -9.79 -26.51 26.74
C SER A 81 -10.85 -26.62 25.62
N ALA A 82 -12.13 -26.45 25.97
CA ALA A 82 -13.22 -26.47 25.01
C ALA A 82 -13.23 -25.21 24.11
N GLY A 83 -13.39 -25.38 22.80
CA GLY A 83 -13.49 -24.27 21.85
C GLY A 83 -12.91 -24.60 20.47
N GLY A 84 -13.72 -24.47 19.42
CA GLY A 84 -13.26 -24.71 18.04
C GLY A 84 -12.37 -23.59 17.50
N HIS A 85 -11.54 -23.92 16.50
CA HIS A 85 -10.60 -22.99 15.86
C HIS A 85 -11.19 -21.62 15.47
N PRO A 86 -12.42 -21.52 14.92
CA PRO A 86 -12.99 -20.20 14.55
C PRO A 86 -13.21 -19.26 15.73
N ARG A 87 -13.58 -19.79 16.91
CA ARG A 87 -13.78 -18.98 18.13
C ARG A 87 -12.45 -18.48 18.69
N ARG A 88 -11.43 -19.35 18.69
CA ARG A 88 -10.08 -19.00 19.16
C ARG A 88 -9.43 -17.95 18.27
N LEU A 89 -9.55 -18.09 16.94
CA LEU A 89 -9.06 -17.07 16.00
C LEU A 89 -9.73 -15.70 16.23
N ARG A 90 -11.04 -15.70 16.46
CA ARG A 90 -11.77 -14.46 16.78
C ARG A 90 -11.28 -13.83 18.08
N GLN A 91 -10.96 -14.64 19.09
CA GLN A 91 -10.42 -14.14 20.36
C GLN A 91 -9.05 -13.50 20.16
N VAL A 92 -8.12 -14.17 19.46
CA VAL A 92 -6.80 -13.61 19.14
C VAL A 92 -6.92 -12.25 18.44
N LEU A 93 -7.82 -12.12 17.46
CA LEU A 93 -8.05 -10.85 16.77
C LEU A 93 -8.59 -9.76 17.70
N ASN A 94 -9.44 -10.11 18.66
CA ASN A 94 -9.95 -9.16 19.64
C ASN A 94 -8.87 -8.74 20.63
N ASP A 95 -7.99 -9.65 21.03
CA ASP A 95 -6.91 -9.41 21.99
C ASP A 95 -5.86 -8.43 21.43
N VAL A 96 -5.49 -8.58 20.14
CA VAL A 96 -4.45 -7.73 19.52
C VAL A 96 -4.98 -6.41 18.94
N ALA A 97 -6.28 -6.32 18.65
CA ALA A 97 -6.88 -5.15 17.99
C ALA A 97 -6.70 -3.80 18.73
N PRO A 98 -6.73 -3.72 20.07
CA PRO A 98 -6.44 -2.48 20.80
C PRO A 98 -4.99 -2.00 20.62
N ASN A 99 -4.05 -2.94 20.54
CA ASN A 99 -2.61 -2.65 20.44
C ASN A 99 -2.15 -2.44 18.98
N LEU A 100 -2.94 -2.89 18.01
CA LEU A 100 -2.68 -2.77 16.56
C LEU A 100 -3.72 -1.87 15.87
N PRO A 101 -3.51 -0.53 15.88
CA PRO A 101 -4.44 0.43 15.27
C PRO A 101 -4.67 0.25 13.76
N GLU A 102 -3.85 -0.54 13.08
CA GLU A 102 -4.00 -0.94 11.68
C GLU A 102 -5.05 -2.05 11.46
N LEU A 103 -5.28 -2.91 12.45
CA LEU A 103 -6.34 -3.94 12.40
C LEU A 103 -7.70 -3.34 12.75
N GLY A 104 -7.69 -2.36 13.66
CA GLY A 104 -8.86 -1.65 14.10
C GLY A 104 -9.14 -0.39 13.26
N ARG A 105 -10.25 -0.43 12.48
CA ARG A 105 -11.10 0.73 12.10
C ARG A 105 -11.09 1.14 10.61
N LEU A 106 -11.68 0.29 9.76
CA LEU A 106 -12.27 0.68 8.46
C LEU A 106 -13.40 1.74 8.56
N ARG A 107 -13.85 2.12 9.77
CA ARG A 107 -14.97 3.07 9.96
C ARG A 107 -14.60 4.55 9.90
N ARG A 108 -13.32 4.94 10.08
CA ARG A 108 -12.91 6.36 10.10
C ARG A 108 -12.43 6.92 8.76
N TRP A 109 -12.15 6.07 7.78
CA TRP A 109 -11.59 6.52 6.48
C TRP A 109 -12.59 7.31 5.63
N ARG A 110 -13.90 7.14 5.85
CA ARG A 110 -14.95 7.95 5.17
C ARG A 110 -14.96 9.43 5.55
N ALA A 111 -14.29 9.84 6.64
CA ALA A 111 -14.31 11.22 7.11
C ALA A 111 -13.14 12.08 6.59
N ALA A 112 -12.16 11.49 5.90
CA ALA A 112 -10.93 12.17 5.49
C ALA A 112 -10.82 12.45 3.98
N THR A 113 -11.89 12.23 3.20
CA THR A 113 -11.90 12.63 1.80
C THR A 113 -11.99 14.16 1.73
N PRO A 114 -10.95 14.88 1.26
CA PRO A 114 -11.10 16.32 1.00
C PRO A 114 -12.23 16.52 -0.03
N PRO A 115 -13.05 17.57 0.09
CA PRO A 115 -14.09 17.82 -0.89
C PRO A 115 -13.47 17.93 -2.27
N SER A 116 -14.01 17.15 -3.22
CA SER A 116 -13.68 17.26 -4.63
C SER A 116 -13.79 18.73 -5.03
N ARG A 117 -12.69 19.33 -5.50
CA ARG A 117 -12.76 20.65 -6.12
C ARG A 117 -13.71 20.53 -7.32
N ALA A 118 -14.82 21.27 -7.26
CA ALA A 118 -15.72 21.53 -8.37
C ALA A 118 -15.09 22.55 -9.33
#